data_AF-A0A7J4KAE8-F1
#
_entry.id   AF-A0A7J4KAE8-F1
#
_cell.length_a   1.000
_cell.length_b   1.000
_cell.length_c   1.000
_cell.angle_alpha   90.00
_cell.angle_beta   90.00
_cell.angle_gamma   90.00
#
_symmetry.space_group_name_H-M   'P 1'
#
loop_
_entity.id
_entity.type
_entity.pdbx_description
1 polymer ?
#
loop_
_entity_poly.entity_id
_entity_poly.type
_entity_poly.pdbx_seq_one_letter_code
_entity_poly.pdbx_strand_id
1 'polypeptide(L)'
;MYLIIRCPGCRTFSYVDRYQQWKLCPRCGETIGVRQAPAYLEVEDYAVAEQVIRQLERFLDSAKKKDLSPDELAALRQQYAEWVRNRV
;
A
#
# COMPACT_ATOMS: atom_id res chain seq x y z
N MET A 1 -7.17 -2.74 -10.96
CA MET A 1 -5.90 -2.91 -10.23
C MET A 1 -5.63 -1.65 -9.43
N TYR A 2 -5.28 -1.81 -8.16
CA TYR A 2 -5.08 -0.71 -7.23
C TYR A 2 -3.65 -0.72 -6.69
N LEU A 3 -3.05 0.45 -6.61
CA LEU A 3 -1.73 0.65 -6.01
C LEU A 3 -1.91 1.01 -4.53
N ILE A 4 -1.31 0.21 -3.65
CA ILE A 4 -1.18 0.55 -2.23
C ILE A 4 -0.05 1.56 -2.10
N ILE A 5 -0.40 2.74 -1.64
CA ILE A 5 0.49 3.88 -1.50
C ILE A 5 0.47 4.41 -0.07
N ARG A 6 1.44 5.28 0.22
CA ARG A 6 1.50 5.98 1.50
C ARG A 6 1.52 7.48 1.30
N CYS A 7 0.77 8.19 2.15
CA CYS A 7 0.78 9.64 2.13
C CYS A 7 2.18 10.17 2.50
N PRO A 8 2.81 11.04 1.67
CA PRO A 8 4.11 11.60 1.99
C PRO A 8 4.09 12.53 3.20
N GLY A 9 2.95 13.19 3.49
CA GLY A 9 2.76 14.06 4.64
C GLY A 9 2.58 13.28 5.95
N CYS A 10 1.44 12.58 6.11
CA CYS A 10 1.07 11.94 7.38
C CYS A 10 1.33 10.42 7.45
N ARG A 11 1.95 9.84 6.42
CA ARG A 11 2.29 8.40 6.34
C ARG A 11 1.12 7.44 6.47
N THR A 12 -0.10 7.93 6.26
CA THR A 12 -1.28 7.08 6.29
C THR A 12 -1.34 6.24 5.02
N PHE A 13 -1.65 4.96 5.17
CA PHE A 13 -1.84 4.08 4.02
C PHE A 13 -3.12 4.45 3.27
N SER A 14 -3.08 4.25 1.97
CA SER A 14 -4.23 4.41 1.09
C SER A 14 -4.01 3.53 -0.14
N TYR A 15 -5.06 3.27 -0.90
CA TYR A 15 -4.94 2.71 -2.23
C TYR A 15 -5.40 3.72 -3.29
N VAL A 16 -5.00 3.54 -4.53
CA VAL A 16 -5.41 4.40 -5.65
C VAL A 16 -5.54 3.55 -6.90
N ASP A 17 -6.50 3.84 -7.78
CA ASP A 17 -6.56 3.16 -9.06
C ASP A 17 -5.29 3.51 -9.88
N ARG A 18 -4.74 2.51 -10.59
CA ARG A 18 -3.47 2.65 -11.31
C ARG A 18 -3.44 3.80 -12.32
N TYR A 19 -4.58 4.20 -12.87
CA TYR A 19 -4.67 5.24 -13.88
C TYR A 19 -4.86 6.65 -13.30
N GLN A 20 -5.17 6.76 -12.00
CA GLN A 20 -5.28 8.05 -11.34
C GLN A 20 -3.88 8.67 -11.14
N GLN A 21 -3.77 9.97 -11.43
CA GLN A 21 -2.51 10.70 -11.29
C GLN A 21 -2.37 11.35 -9.90
N TRP A 22 -3.49 11.66 -9.26
CA TRP A 22 -3.56 12.41 -8.01
C TRP A 22 -4.57 11.77 -7.06
N LYS A 23 -4.27 11.84 -5.76
CA LYS A 23 -5.19 11.45 -4.69
C LYS A 23 -5.09 12.39 -3.51
N LEU A 24 -6.23 12.84 -2.98
CA LEU A 24 -6.25 13.59 -1.73
C LEU A 24 -6.12 12.64 -0.53
N CYS A 25 -5.23 12.95 0.41
CA CYS A 25 -5.12 12.21 1.65
C CYS A 25 -6.34 12.49 2.54
N PRO A 26 -7.15 11.48 2.91
CA PRO A 26 -8.34 11.70 3.73
C PRO A 26 -8.02 12.11 5.17
N ARG A 27 -6.76 11.96 5.61
CA ARG A 27 -6.35 12.25 6.99
C ARG A 27 -5.77 13.63 7.20
N CYS A 28 -4.91 14.09 6.28
CA CYS A 28 -4.19 15.37 6.43
C CYS A 28 -4.42 16.35 5.29
N GLY A 29 -5.21 16.01 4.26
CA GLY A 29 -5.49 16.89 3.13
C GLY A 29 -4.34 17.03 2.12
N GLU A 30 -3.25 16.27 2.27
CA GLU A 30 -2.13 16.29 1.32
C GLU A 30 -2.57 15.85 -0.08
N THR A 31 -2.13 16.56 -1.12
CA THR A 31 -2.37 16.15 -2.52
C THR A 31 -1.25 15.22 -2.97
N ILE A 32 -1.56 13.92 -3.02
CA ILE A 32 -0.60 12.87 -3.32
C ILE A 32 -0.47 12.70 -4.83
N GLY A 33 0.71 13.02 -5.38
CA GLY A 33 1.07 12.62 -6.74
C GLY A 33 1.39 11.14 -6.80
N VAL A 34 0.56 10.34 -7.48
CA VAL A 34 0.63 8.86 -7.43
C VAL A 34 1.97 8.32 -7.90
N ARG A 35 2.60 8.95 -8.91
CA ARG A 35 3.93 8.56 -9.42
C ARG A 35 5.08 8.81 -8.45
N GLN A 36 4.89 9.72 -7.49
CA GLN A 36 5.91 10.13 -6.53
C GLN A 36 5.68 9.50 -5.15
N ALA A 37 4.46 9.02 -4.91
CA ALA A 37 4.11 8.36 -3.67
C ALA A 37 4.83 7.01 -3.54
N PRO A 38 5.31 6.65 -2.34
CA PRO A 38 5.82 5.31 -2.08
C PRO A 38 4.74 4.27 -2.38
N ALA A 39 5.00 3.41 -3.37
CA ALA A 39 4.10 2.34 -3.79
C ALA A 39 4.60 0.98 -3.28
N TYR A 40 3.76 0.31 -2.50
CA TYR A 40 4.12 -0.92 -1.79
C TYR A 40 3.79 -2.15 -2.64
N LEU A 41 2.55 -2.20 -3.13
CA LEU A 41 2.01 -3.36 -3.81
C LEU A 41 0.92 -2.93 -4.80
N GLU A 42 0.85 -3.61 -5.94
CA GLU A 42 -0.29 -3.53 -6.85
C GLU A 42 -1.17 -4.75 -6.63
N VAL A 43 -2.47 -4.53 -6.43
CA VAL A 43 -3.45 -5.59 -6.16
C VAL A 43 -4.61 -5.54 -7.16
N GLU A 44 -5.37 -6.63 -7.24
CA GLU A 44 -6.40 -6.83 -8.28
C GLU A 44 -7.58 -5.84 -8.09
N ASP A 45 -8.13 -5.77 -6.88
CA ASP A 45 -9.32 -5.00 -6.54
C ASP A 45 -9.16 -4.20 -5.22
N TYR A 46 -10.15 -3.35 -4.94
CA TYR A 46 -10.12 -2.46 -3.77
C TYR A 46 -10.33 -3.21 -2.45
N ALA A 47 -11.04 -4.33 -2.46
CA ALA A 47 -11.31 -5.12 -1.25
C ALA A 47 -10.02 -5.79 -0.76
N VAL A 48 -9.22 -6.33 -1.68
CA VAL A 48 -7.87 -6.84 -1.40
C VAL A 48 -6.98 -5.70 -0.90
N ALA A 49 -7.06 -4.51 -1.52
CA ALA A 49 -6.26 -3.35 -1.09
C ALA A 49 -6.54 -2.96 0.37
N GLU A 50 -7.81 -2.90 0.77
CA GLU A 50 -8.20 -2.60 2.15
C GLU A 50 -7.73 -3.68 3.14
N GLN A 51 -7.84 -4.96 2.77
CA GLN A 51 -7.35 -6.05 3.61
C GLN A 51 -5.84 -5.97 3.83
N VAL A 52 -5.07 -5.76 2.77
CA VAL A 52 -3.61 -5.63 2.84
C VAL A 52 -3.21 -4.41 3.65
N ILE A 53 -3.86 -3.26 3.46
CA ILE A 53 -3.59 -2.05 4.27
C ILE A 53 -3.78 -2.33 5.76
N ARG A 54 -4.89 -2.97 6.15
CA ARG A 54 -5.14 -3.33 7.57
C ARG A 54 -4.08 -4.31 8.11
N GLN A 55 -3.55 -5.19 7.29
CA GLN A 55 -2.46 -6.09 7.70
C GLN A 55 -1.15 -5.32 7.87
N LEU A 56 -0.81 -4.43 6.94
CA LEU A 56 0.38 -3.58 7.01
C LEU A 56 0.35 -2.66 8.22
N GLU A 57 -0.79 -2.02 8.50
CA GLU A 57 -0.96 -1.16 9.68
C GLU A 57 -0.75 -1.93 10.97
N ARG A 58 -1.37 -3.11 11.10
CA ARG A 58 -1.19 -3.99 12.28
C ARG A 58 0.27 -4.45 12.41
N PHE A 59 0.90 -4.82 11.30
CA PHE A 59 2.30 -5.25 11.31
C PHE A 59 3.22 -4.13 11.80
N LEU A 60 3.12 -2.94 11.19
CA LEU A 60 3.95 -1.80 11.58
C LEU A 60 3.71 -1.38 13.03
N ASP A 61 2.47 -1.38 13.49
CA ASP A 61 2.13 -1.05 14.89
C ASP A 61 2.74 -2.08 15.86
N SER A 62 2.53 -3.37 15.60
CA SER A 62 3.07 -4.46 16.44
C SER A 62 4.61 -4.46 16.50
N ALA A 63 5.27 -4.17 15.37
CA ALA A 63 6.72 -4.08 15.26
C ALA A 63 7.27 -2.72 15.74
N LYS A 64 6.40 -1.78 16.13
CA LYS A 64 6.73 -0.37 16.45
C LYS A 64 7.55 0.29 15.33
N LYS A 65 7.30 -0.10 14.09
CA LYS A 65 8.00 0.36 12.90
C LYS A 65 7.26 1.54 12.28
N LYS A 66 8.04 2.51 11.82
CA LYS A 66 7.50 3.62 11.05
C LYS A 66 7.29 3.25 9.58
N ASP A 67 8.00 2.27 9.04
CA ASP A 67 7.90 1.82 7.65
C ASP A 67 8.46 0.40 7.48
N LEU A 68 8.23 -0.22 6.32
CA LEU A 68 8.87 -1.46 5.90
C LEU A 68 10.32 -1.21 5.47
N SER A 69 11.21 -2.14 5.78
CA SER A 69 12.53 -2.20 5.16
C SER A 69 12.43 -2.64 3.69
N PRO A 70 13.48 -2.45 2.87
CA PRO A 70 13.52 -2.97 1.51
C PRO A 70 13.28 -4.49 1.43
N ASP A 71 13.84 -5.26 2.37
CA ASP A 71 13.68 -6.71 2.44
C ASP A 71 12.25 -7.11 2.78
N GLU A 72 11.61 -6.39 3.72
CA GLU A 72 10.21 -6.63 4.09
C GLU A 72 9.26 -6.30 2.94
N LEU A 73 9.56 -5.23 2.20
CA LEU A 73 8.79 -4.87 1.01
C LEU A 73 8.95 -5.90 -0.11
N ALA A 74 10.16 -6.43 -0.31
CA ALA A 74 10.40 -7.50 -1.27
C ALA A 74 9.65 -8.79 -0.89
N ALA A 75 9.72 -9.17 0.39
CA ALA A 75 9.00 -10.32 0.92
C ALA A 75 7.48 -10.18 0.78
N LEU A 76 6.92 -8.99 1.06
CA LEU A 76 5.50 -8.69 0.85
C LEU A 76 5.08 -8.94 -0.62
N ARG A 77 5.86 -8.42 -1.57
CA ARG A 77 5.58 -8.57 -3.00
C ARG A 77 5.66 -10.02 -3.44
N GLN A 78 6.65 -10.77 -2.95
CA GLN A 78 6.78 -12.20 -3.24
C GLN A 78 5.60 -13.01 -2.68
N GLN A 79 5.24 -12.80 -1.42
CA GLN A 79 4.11 -13.49 -0.77
C GLN A 79 2.79 -13.23 -1.50
N TYR A 80 2.56 -11.98 -1.92
CA TYR A 80 1.37 -11.66 -2.70
C TYR A 80 1.38 -12.37 -4.07
N ALA A 81 2.51 -12.38 -4.78
CA ALA A 81 2.63 -13.07 -6.06
C ALA A 81 2.42 -14.60 -5.94
N GLU A 82 2.87 -15.21 -4.85
CA GLU A 82 2.60 -16.62 -4.53
C GLU A 82 1.12 -16.86 -4.24
N TRP A 83 0.50 -15.99 -3.44
CA TRP A 83 -0.93 -16.08 -3.12
C TRP A 83 -1.82 -15.94 -4.37
N VAL A 84 -1.51 -14.99 -5.27
CA VAL A 84 -2.23 -14.83 -6.54
C VAL A 84 -2.08 -16.08 -7.41
N ARG A 85 -0.87 -16.64 -7.54
CA ARG A 85 -0.63 -17.86 -8.32
C ARG A 85 -1.43 -19.07 -7.82
N ASN A 86 -1.62 -19.19 -6.50
CA ASN A 86 -2.36 -20.30 -5.90
C ASN A 86 -3.90 -20.12 -5.92
N ARG A 87 -4.41 -18.95 -6.34
CA ARG A 87 -5.86 -18.71 -6.53
C ARG A 87 -6.36 -19.07 -7.93
N VAL A 88 -5.45 -19.23 -8.89
CA VAL A 88 -5.74 -19.53 -10.31
C VAL A 88 -5.87 -21.03 -10.53
#